data_AF-A0A1I2IF36-F1
#
_entry.id   AF-A0A1I2IF36-F1
#
_cell.length_a   1.000
_cell.length_b   1.000
_cell.length_c   1.000
_cell.angle_alpha   90.00
_cell.angle_beta   90.00
_cell.angle_gamma   90.00
#
_symmetry.space_group_name_H-M   'P 1'
#
loop_
_entity.id
_entity.type
_entity.pdbx_description
1 polymer ?
#
loop_
_entity_poly.entity_id
_entity_poly.type
_entity_poly.pdbx_seq_one_letter_code
_entity_poly.pdbx_strand_id
1 'polypeptide(L)'
;MSFTIQASCPRFTDIFDRDAENLSDAIESSFPLLTENVVIKWNYVPILLSYKYDISIMIDDILEILEVIKEDSGTKTVYWASNTFAHVWHLSWDSTQLVINAEWGDIAGGMELLLQNSGNVTLKRQSFVSEWKRVLRNLITALVKSGYSEDKLPGMKRLVHEYEAIESEGNIY
;
A
#
# COMPACT_ATOMS: atom_id res chain seq x y z
N MET A 1 -16.15 -5.16 7.09
CA MET A 1 -15.36 -5.61 5.93
C MET A 1 -14.11 -6.29 6.45
N SER A 2 -13.67 -7.36 5.77
CA SER A 2 -12.50 -8.17 6.10
C SER A 2 -11.17 -7.47 5.80
N PHE A 3 -11.17 -6.45 4.93
CA PHE A 3 -10.00 -5.65 4.60
C PHE A 3 -10.40 -4.19 4.39
N THR A 4 -9.70 -3.29 5.08
CA THR A 4 -9.84 -1.83 4.93
C THR A 4 -8.52 -1.15 5.25
N ILE A 5 -8.28 0.04 4.69
CA ILE A 5 -7.07 0.82 4.92
C ILE A 5 -7.44 2.20 5.46
N GLN A 6 -6.93 2.53 6.66
CA GLN A 6 -6.95 3.89 7.18
C GLN A 6 -5.61 4.56 6.85
N ALA A 7 -5.63 5.46 5.87
CA ALA A 7 -4.43 6.15 5.37
C ALA A 7 -4.07 7.42 6.17
N SER A 8 -4.89 7.84 7.14
CA SER A 8 -4.63 9.02 7.98
C SER A 8 -4.33 10.31 7.18
N CYS A 9 -3.76 11.33 7.83
CA CYS A 9 -3.29 12.58 7.22
C CYS A 9 -1.83 12.84 7.65
N PRO A 10 -0.87 12.08 7.10
CA PRO A 10 0.51 12.11 7.58
C PRO A 10 1.16 13.49 7.36
N ARG A 11 2.07 13.85 8.25
CA ARG A 11 2.96 15.00 8.03
C ARG A 11 3.98 14.71 6.93
N PHE A 12 4.39 15.76 6.22
CA PHE A 12 5.44 15.71 5.20
C PHE A 12 6.63 16.56 5.65
N THR A 13 7.82 16.25 5.14
CA THR A 13 9.05 16.99 5.43
C THR A 13 9.21 18.24 4.57
N ASP A 14 8.54 18.30 3.42
CA ASP A 14 8.74 19.30 2.36
C ASP A 14 10.20 19.38 1.87
N ILE A 15 10.98 18.30 2.07
CA ILE A 15 12.39 18.23 1.69
C ILE A 15 12.52 17.55 0.32
N PHE A 16 13.18 18.24 -0.62
CA PHE A 16 13.60 17.66 -1.89
C PHE A 16 14.93 16.92 -1.72
N ASP A 17 14.92 15.60 -1.81
CA ASP A 17 16.15 14.81 -1.92
C ASP A 17 16.60 14.75 -3.39
N ARG A 18 17.78 15.32 -3.67
CA ARG A 18 18.37 15.39 -5.02
C ARG A 18 18.95 14.05 -5.47
N ASP A 19 19.25 13.18 -4.51
CA ASP A 19 19.89 11.91 -4.74
C ASP A 19 18.86 10.77 -4.84
N ALA A 20 17.56 11.07 -4.70
CA ALA A 20 16.48 10.11 -4.88
C ALA A 20 16.42 9.61 -6.34
N GLU A 21 16.62 8.31 -6.54
CA GLU A 21 16.67 7.70 -7.87
C GLU A 21 15.31 7.13 -8.30
N ASN A 22 14.46 6.77 -7.32
CA ASN A 22 13.21 6.06 -7.54
C ASN A 22 12.12 6.47 -6.54
N LEU A 23 10.92 5.90 -6.69
CA LEU A 23 9.78 6.18 -5.80
C LEU A 23 10.05 5.84 -4.34
N SER A 24 10.74 4.73 -4.06
CA SER A 24 11.07 4.32 -2.69
C SER A 24 11.89 5.40 -1.99
N ASP A 25 12.99 5.85 -2.61
CA ASP A 25 13.87 6.89 -2.04
C ASP A 25 13.12 8.21 -1.80
N ALA A 26 12.32 8.62 -2.79
CA ALA A 26 11.58 9.87 -2.74
C ALA A 26 10.46 9.84 -1.68
N ILE A 27 9.78 8.69 -1.51
CA ILE A 27 8.79 8.51 -0.45
C ILE A 27 9.48 8.50 0.90
N GLU A 28 10.55 7.72 1.06
CA GLU A 28 11.29 7.64 2.31
C GLU A 28 11.76 9.03 2.79
N SER A 29 12.29 9.88 1.91
CA SER A 29 12.75 11.24 2.25
C SER A 29 11.60 12.23 2.52
N SER A 30 10.45 12.03 1.90
CA SER A 30 9.28 12.93 2.01
C SER A 30 8.50 12.80 3.32
N PHE A 31 8.70 11.70 4.07
CA PHE A 31 7.99 11.45 5.32
C PHE A 31 8.92 11.51 6.54
N PRO A 32 8.53 12.18 7.65
CA PRO A 32 9.32 12.19 8.86
C PRO A 32 9.27 10.85 9.58
N LEU A 33 10.22 10.63 10.49
CA LEU A 33 10.20 9.49 11.39
C LEU A 33 9.09 9.64 12.44
N LEU A 34 8.50 8.50 12.86
CA LEU A 34 7.56 8.41 13.98
C LEU A 34 6.31 9.31 13.80
N THR A 35 5.78 9.37 12.59
CA THR A 35 4.51 10.05 12.27
C THR A 35 3.35 9.05 12.14
N GLU A 36 2.22 9.51 11.65
CA GLU A 36 1.03 8.69 11.42
C GLU A 36 1.33 7.49 10.51
N ASN A 37 0.81 6.31 10.87
CA ASN A 37 0.91 5.10 10.06
C ASN A 37 -0.30 4.94 9.13
N VAL A 38 -0.09 4.19 8.05
CA VAL A 38 -1.18 3.50 7.35
C VAL A 38 -1.59 2.31 8.21
N VAL A 39 -2.90 2.14 8.45
CA VAL A 39 -3.43 1.01 9.21
C VAL A 39 -4.22 0.12 8.27
N ILE A 40 -3.69 -1.06 7.97
CA ILE A 40 -4.44 -2.12 7.28
C ILE A 40 -5.19 -2.93 8.34
N LYS A 41 -6.51 -3.01 8.22
CA LYS A 41 -7.33 -3.87 9.06
C LYS A 41 -7.61 -5.18 8.35
N TRP A 42 -6.87 -6.23 8.72
CA TRP A 42 -7.02 -7.57 8.19
C TRP A 42 -7.87 -8.43 9.12
N ASN A 43 -9.09 -8.79 8.72
CA ASN A 43 -10.04 -9.57 9.53
C ASN A 43 -10.11 -9.07 10.99
N TYR A 44 -10.23 -7.75 11.15
CA TYR A 44 -10.26 -7.02 12.44
C TYR A 44 -8.94 -6.90 13.20
N VAL A 45 -7.86 -7.49 12.70
CA VAL A 45 -6.51 -7.34 13.24
C VAL A 45 -5.82 -6.16 12.55
N PRO A 46 -5.38 -5.13 13.29
CA PRO A 46 -4.68 -3.99 12.71
C PRO A 46 -3.21 -4.33 12.43
N ILE A 47 -2.74 -3.88 11.28
CA ILE A 47 -1.34 -3.95 10.83
C ILE A 47 -0.91 -2.51 10.56
N LEU A 48 0.19 -2.10 11.18
CA LEU A 48 0.69 -0.72 11.12
C LEU A 48 1.84 -0.64 10.13
N LEU A 49 1.74 0.23 9.14
CA LEU A 49 2.76 0.47 8.13
C LEU A 49 3.21 1.93 8.17
N SER A 50 4.51 2.13 8.41
CA SER A 50 5.15 3.44 8.33
C SER A 50 5.20 3.92 6.89
N TYR A 51 4.80 5.17 6.65
CA TYR A 51 4.97 5.80 5.35
C TYR A 51 6.44 5.86 4.91
N LYS A 52 7.34 6.13 5.86
CA LYS A 52 8.77 6.31 5.58
C LYS A 52 9.49 5.01 5.25
N TYR A 53 9.13 3.91 5.93
CA TYR A 53 9.91 2.66 5.87
C TYR A 53 9.19 1.50 5.21
N ASP A 54 7.89 1.35 5.44
CA ASP A 54 7.15 0.21 4.91
C ASP A 54 6.55 0.58 3.56
N ILE A 55 5.80 1.69 3.48
CA ILE A 55 5.17 2.10 2.23
C ILE A 55 6.20 2.47 1.15
N SER A 56 7.35 3.05 1.54
CA SER A 56 8.43 3.37 0.60
C SER A 56 8.92 2.13 -0.14
N ILE A 57 9.23 1.05 0.57
CA ILE A 57 9.74 -0.19 -0.03
C ILE A 57 8.64 -1.06 -0.65
N MET A 58 7.38 -0.88 -0.25
CA MET A 58 6.24 -1.64 -0.76
C MET A 58 5.58 -1.00 -1.99
N ILE A 59 5.91 0.25 -2.34
CA ILE A 59 5.14 1.01 -3.33
C ILE A 59 5.08 0.34 -4.70
N ASP A 60 6.20 -0.21 -5.18
CA ASP A 60 6.24 -0.82 -6.51
C ASP A 60 5.42 -2.11 -6.57
N ASP A 61 5.43 -2.91 -5.51
CA ASP A 61 4.60 -4.11 -5.37
C ASP A 61 3.11 -3.73 -5.29
N ILE A 62 2.77 -2.67 -4.54
CA ILE A 62 1.40 -2.16 -4.44
C ILE A 62 0.89 -1.75 -5.83
N LEU A 63 1.66 -0.96 -6.57
CA LEU A 63 1.30 -0.53 -7.93
C LEU A 63 1.15 -1.74 -8.86
N GLU A 64 2.03 -2.72 -8.76
CA GLU A 64 1.94 -3.94 -9.59
C GLU A 64 0.69 -4.75 -9.28
N ILE A 65 0.32 -4.89 -8.01
CA ILE A 65 -0.96 -5.53 -7.62
C ILE A 65 -2.13 -4.78 -8.24
N LEU A 66 -2.18 -3.46 -8.12
CA LEU A 66 -3.28 -2.63 -8.64
C LEU A 66 -3.42 -2.75 -10.17
N GLU A 67 -2.30 -2.92 -10.88
CA GLU A 67 -2.27 -3.13 -12.32
C GLU A 67 -2.84 -4.52 -12.70
N VAL A 68 -2.34 -5.60 -12.10
CA VAL A 68 -2.73 -6.96 -12.51
C VAL A 68 -4.17 -7.31 -12.16
N ILE A 69 -4.71 -6.77 -11.06
CA ILE A 69 -6.09 -7.09 -10.64
C ILE A 69 -7.17 -6.47 -11.54
N LYS A 70 -6.77 -5.61 -12.48
CA LYS A 70 -7.64 -5.10 -13.56
C LYS A 70 -7.99 -6.19 -14.57
N GLU A 71 -7.16 -7.23 -14.70
CA GLU A 71 -7.46 -8.39 -15.55
C GLU A 71 -8.69 -9.15 -15.02
N ASP A 72 -9.43 -9.82 -15.92
CA ASP A 72 -10.69 -10.50 -15.59
C ASP A 72 -10.55 -11.60 -14.53
N SER A 73 -9.42 -12.30 -14.53
CA SER A 73 -9.08 -13.33 -13.56
C SER A 73 -7.58 -13.58 -13.57
N GLY A 74 -7.02 -13.98 -12.42
CA GLY A 74 -5.60 -14.28 -12.34
C GLY A 74 -5.16 -14.70 -10.96
N THR A 75 -3.86 -14.93 -10.84
CA THR A 75 -3.19 -15.15 -9.57
C THR A 75 -1.91 -14.32 -9.52
N LYS A 76 -1.55 -13.85 -8.33
CA LYS A 76 -0.27 -13.18 -8.08
C LYS A 76 0.23 -13.54 -6.71
N THR A 77 1.52 -13.86 -6.62
CA THR A 77 2.20 -13.99 -5.34
C THR A 77 3.09 -12.77 -5.16
N VAL A 78 3.01 -12.16 -3.99
CA VAL A 78 3.79 -10.98 -3.63
C VAL A 78 4.64 -11.33 -2.42
N TYR A 79 5.93 -11.08 -2.51
CA TYR A 79 6.89 -11.26 -1.44
C TYR A 79 7.24 -9.88 -0.92
N TRP A 80 6.69 -9.52 0.23
CA TRP A 80 6.86 -8.16 0.75
C TRP A 80 8.25 -7.99 1.34
N ALA A 81 8.91 -6.88 1.00
CA ALA A 81 10.22 -6.55 1.54
C ALA A 81 10.19 -6.05 3.00
N SER A 82 9.02 -5.69 3.52
CA SER A 82 8.89 -5.19 4.90
C SER A 82 8.88 -6.34 5.93
N ASN A 83 9.80 -6.23 6.89
CA ASN A 83 9.89 -7.12 8.05
C ASN A 83 8.84 -6.82 9.14
N THR A 84 8.04 -5.77 8.98
CA THR A 84 6.92 -5.45 9.89
C THR A 84 5.58 -5.93 9.35
N PHE A 85 5.61 -6.59 8.18
CA PHE A 85 4.45 -7.00 7.41
C PHE A 85 4.47 -8.49 7.07
N ALA A 86 3.36 -9.02 6.54
CA ALA A 86 3.29 -10.41 6.06
C ALA A 86 4.44 -10.71 5.09
N HIS A 87 5.05 -11.88 5.16
CA HIS A 87 6.13 -12.22 4.22
C HIS A 87 5.60 -12.47 2.81
N VAL A 88 4.45 -13.15 2.69
CA VAL A 88 3.93 -13.56 1.38
C VAL A 88 2.43 -13.38 1.32
N TRP A 89 1.94 -12.74 0.25
CA TRP A 89 0.53 -12.72 -0.10
C TRP A 89 0.30 -13.52 -1.38
N HIS A 90 -0.66 -14.44 -1.33
CA HIS A 90 -1.20 -15.16 -2.47
C HIS A 90 -2.57 -14.59 -2.82
N LEU A 91 -2.62 -13.85 -3.92
CA LEU A 91 -3.82 -13.27 -4.49
C LEU A 91 -4.36 -14.20 -5.57
N SER A 92 -5.66 -14.45 -5.55
CA SER A 92 -6.41 -15.03 -6.65
C SER A 92 -7.70 -14.27 -6.87
N TRP A 93 -8.03 -13.99 -8.12
CA TRP A 93 -9.25 -13.25 -8.45
C TRP A 93 -9.95 -13.79 -9.67
N ASP A 94 -11.25 -13.53 -9.71
CA ASP A 94 -12.13 -13.78 -10.83
C ASP A 94 -13.06 -12.57 -11.06
N SER A 95 -14.05 -12.74 -11.93
CA SER A 95 -15.01 -11.69 -12.26
C SER A 95 -15.83 -11.20 -11.06
N THR A 96 -15.92 -11.98 -9.99
CA THR A 96 -16.78 -11.73 -8.82
C THR A 96 -16.00 -11.25 -7.60
N GLN A 97 -14.84 -11.83 -7.32
CA GLN A 97 -14.14 -11.63 -6.04
C GLN A 97 -12.62 -11.72 -6.17
N LEU A 98 -11.95 -11.11 -5.20
CA LEU A 98 -10.54 -11.27 -4.88
C LEU A 98 -10.44 -12.04 -3.56
N VAL A 99 -9.58 -13.04 -3.54
CA VAL A 99 -9.19 -13.80 -2.36
C VAL A 99 -7.71 -13.54 -2.10
N ILE A 100 -7.37 -13.20 -0.85
CA ILE A 100 -5.99 -13.01 -0.41
C ILE A 100 -5.73 -13.96 0.74
N ASN A 101 -4.79 -14.88 0.53
CA ASN A 101 -4.22 -15.72 1.57
C ASN A 101 -2.83 -15.16 1.93
N ALA A 102 -2.55 -15.00 3.22
CA ALA A 102 -1.29 -14.42 3.68
C ALA A 102 -0.53 -15.43 4.53
N GLU A 103 0.77 -15.54 4.24
CA GLU A 103 1.73 -16.23 5.09
C GLU A 103 2.38 -15.19 6.01
N TRP A 104 2.18 -15.39 7.30
CA TRP A 104 2.66 -14.49 8.35
C TRP A 104 3.96 -15.07 8.94
N GLY A 105 5.07 -14.34 8.80
CA GLY A 105 6.29 -14.62 9.57
C GLY A 105 6.32 -13.88 10.89
N ASP A 106 7.52 -13.56 11.37
CA ASP A 106 7.71 -12.72 12.55
C ASP A 106 7.29 -11.28 12.22
N ILE A 107 6.22 -10.79 12.86
CA ILE A 107 5.63 -9.48 12.60
C ILE A 107 5.93 -8.57 13.80
N ALA A 108 6.45 -7.38 13.53
CA ALA A 108 6.68 -6.41 14.57
C ALA A 108 5.39 -6.15 15.39
N GLY A 109 5.42 -6.46 16.69
CA GLY A 109 4.29 -6.27 17.61
C GLY A 109 3.61 -7.54 18.11
N GLY A 110 4.04 -8.74 17.70
CA GLY A 110 3.59 -10.00 18.32
C GLY A 110 2.16 -10.42 17.95
N MET A 111 1.67 -9.96 16.80
CA MET A 111 0.29 -10.18 16.32
C MET A 111 0.16 -11.38 15.37
N GLU A 112 1.24 -12.13 15.14
CA GLU A 112 1.35 -13.22 14.16
C GLU A 112 0.28 -14.28 14.41
N LEU A 113 0.15 -14.72 15.67
CA LEU A 113 -0.83 -15.75 16.03
C LEU A 113 -2.27 -15.28 15.78
N LEU A 114 -2.57 -13.99 16.00
CA LEU A 114 -3.89 -13.44 15.72
C LEU A 114 -4.15 -13.36 14.21
N LEU A 115 -3.15 -12.94 13.45
CA LEU A 115 -3.22 -12.84 12.00
C LEU A 115 -3.34 -14.21 11.32
N GLN A 116 -2.54 -15.18 11.73
CA GLN A 116 -2.62 -16.58 11.28
C GLN A 116 -4.01 -17.17 11.53
N ASN A 117 -4.58 -16.93 12.72
CA ASN A 117 -5.91 -17.43 13.07
C ASN A 117 -7.07 -16.64 12.42
N SER A 118 -6.81 -15.44 11.92
CA SER A 118 -7.83 -14.58 11.31
C SER A 118 -8.30 -15.07 9.94
N GLY A 119 -7.52 -15.94 9.29
CA GLY A 119 -7.84 -16.54 8.00
C GLY A 119 -7.70 -15.60 6.80
N ASN A 120 -8.24 -16.04 5.66
CA ASN A 120 -8.15 -15.35 4.38
C ASN A 120 -9.08 -14.14 4.33
N VAL A 121 -8.74 -13.18 3.47
CA VAL A 121 -9.64 -12.09 3.11
C VAL A 121 -10.28 -12.42 1.77
N THR A 122 -11.62 -12.37 1.74
CA THR A 122 -12.40 -12.38 0.50
C THR A 122 -13.21 -11.10 0.39
N LEU A 123 -13.11 -10.41 -0.74
CA LEU A 123 -13.82 -9.16 -1.01
C LEU A 123 -13.99 -8.91 -2.51
N LYS A 124 -14.78 -7.91 -2.89
CA LYS A 124 -14.87 -7.47 -4.28
C LYS A 124 -13.57 -6.79 -4.71
N ARG A 125 -13.13 -7.04 -5.95
CA ARG A 125 -11.94 -6.39 -6.54
C ARG A 125 -11.97 -4.87 -6.37
N GLN A 126 -13.09 -4.24 -6.73
CA GLN A 126 -13.25 -2.79 -6.61
C GLN A 126 -13.11 -2.30 -5.17
N SER A 127 -13.60 -3.06 -4.18
CA SER A 127 -13.45 -2.69 -2.77
C SER A 127 -11.98 -2.70 -2.38
N PHE A 128 -11.20 -3.71 -2.77
CA PHE A 128 -9.76 -3.75 -2.50
C PHE A 128 -9.02 -2.55 -3.13
N VAL A 129 -9.25 -2.29 -4.42
CA VAL A 129 -8.63 -1.19 -5.16
C VAL A 129 -8.92 0.17 -4.50
N SER A 130 -10.18 0.40 -4.12
CA SER A 130 -10.62 1.70 -3.60
C SER A 130 -9.94 2.07 -2.26
N GLU A 131 -9.60 1.09 -1.42
CA GLU A 131 -8.91 1.32 -0.15
C GLU A 131 -7.50 1.92 -0.34
N TRP A 132 -6.86 1.69 -1.49
CA TRP A 132 -5.53 2.24 -1.79
C TRP A 132 -5.56 3.70 -2.25
N LYS A 133 -6.68 4.20 -2.78
CA LYS A 133 -6.76 5.53 -3.42
C LYS A 133 -6.25 6.64 -2.50
N ARG A 134 -6.64 6.62 -1.23
CA ARG A 134 -6.22 7.63 -0.25
C ARG A 134 -4.73 7.51 0.10
N VAL A 135 -4.19 6.30 0.15
CA VAL A 135 -2.74 6.08 0.35
C VAL A 135 -1.97 6.71 -0.80
N LEU A 136 -2.32 6.37 -2.05
CA LEU A 136 -1.66 6.92 -3.24
C LEU A 136 -1.76 8.45 -3.29
N ARG A 137 -2.91 9.02 -2.95
CA ARG A 137 -3.09 10.47 -2.84
C ARG A 137 -2.14 11.11 -1.84
N ASN A 138 -1.97 10.52 -0.65
CA ASN A 138 -1.06 11.01 0.37
C ASN A 138 0.39 10.99 -0.14
N LEU A 139 0.80 9.92 -0.84
CA LEU A 139 2.12 9.81 -1.46
C LEU A 139 2.34 10.87 -2.53
N ILE A 140 1.41 11.01 -3.49
CA ILE A 140 1.49 12.03 -4.55
C ILE A 140 1.58 13.43 -3.95
N THR A 141 0.76 13.71 -2.93
CA THR A 141 0.76 15.02 -2.25
C THR A 141 2.11 15.29 -1.61
N ALA A 142 2.66 14.33 -0.87
CA ALA A 142 3.97 14.44 -0.24
C ALA A 142 5.07 14.72 -1.27
N LEU A 143 5.11 13.91 -2.35
CA LEU A 143 6.12 14.01 -3.40
C LEU A 143 6.06 15.37 -4.11
N VAL A 144 4.85 15.83 -4.49
CA VAL A 144 4.68 17.14 -5.14
C VAL A 144 5.07 18.28 -4.20
N LYS A 145 4.74 18.19 -2.91
CA LYS A 145 5.10 19.21 -1.90
C LYS A 145 6.60 19.25 -1.63
N SER A 146 7.26 18.10 -1.65
CA SER A 146 8.72 17.97 -1.61
C SER A 146 9.41 18.42 -2.91
N GLY A 147 8.67 18.76 -3.98
CA GLY A 147 9.24 19.30 -5.21
C GLY A 147 9.52 18.28 -6.32
N TYR A 148 9.08 17.02 -6.16
CA TYR A 148 9.14 16.02 -7.22
C TYR A 148 8.07 16.30 -8.29
N SER A 149 8.36 15.85 -9.51
CA SER A 149 7.45 15.96 -10.65
C SER A 149 7.55 14.71 -11.53
N GLU A 150 6.49 14.42 -12.27
CA GLU A 150 6.38 13.26 -13.17
C GLU A 150 7.54 13.12 -14.17
N ASP A 151 8.12 14.24 -14.63
CA ASP A 151 9.23 14.21 -15.60
C ASP A 151 10.61 14.00 -14.98
N LYS A 152 10.71 14.08 -13.64
CA LYS A 152 12.00 14.07 -12.91
C LYS A 152 12.17 12.85 -12.02
N LEU A 153 11.07 12.24 -11.58
CA LEU A 153 11.10 11.08 -10.69
C LEU A 153 10.62 9.83 -11.43
N PRO A 154 11.49 8.85 -11.70
CA PRO A 154 11.09 7.55 -12.23
C PRO A 154 9.97 6.93 -11.39
N GLY A 155 8.95 6.39 -12.06
CA GLY A 155 7.78 5.78 -11.41
C GLY A 155 6.67 6.76 -11.02
N MET A 156 6.91 8.07 -10.96
CA MET A 156 5.87 9.05 -10.58
C MET A 156 4.68 9.06 -11.56
N LYS A 157 4.93 8.91 -12.87
CA LYS A 157 3.87 8.77 -13.89
C LYS A 157 2.98 7.55 -13.64
N ARG A 158 3.60 6.42 -13.27
CA ARG A 158 2.90 5.16 -12.93
C ARG A 158 2.03 5.36 -11.69
N LEU A 159 2.57 5.98 -10.64
CA LEU A 159 1.85 6.29 -9.41
C LEU A 159 0.61 7.17 -9.66
N VAL A 160 0.77 8.27 -10.42
CA VAL A 160 -0.34 9.17 -10.77
C VAL A 160 -1.37 8.46 -11.65
N HIS A 161 -0.93 7.68 -12.63
CA HIS A 161 -1.82 6.91 -13.48
C HIS A 161 -2.70 5.94 -12.68
N GLU A 162 -2.09 5.18 -11.77
CA GLU A 162 -2.83 4.25 -10.92
C GLU A 162 -3.78 4.97 -9.97
N TYR A 163 -3.40 6.11 -9.39
CA TYR A 163 -4.30 6.91 -8.57
C TYR A 163 -5.56 7.39 -9.34
N GLU A 164 -5.38 7.91 -10.57
CA GLU A 164 -6.48 8.40 -11.40
C GLU A 164 -7.37 7.26 -11.94
N ALA A 165 -6.82 6.07 -12.13
CA ALA A 165 -7.57 4.89 -12.55
C ALA A 165 -8.57 4.39 -11.50
N ILE A 166 -8.38 4.73 -10.21
CA ILE A 166 -9.28 4.31 -9.15
C ILE A 166 -10.45 5.30 -9.07
N GLU A 167 -11.67 4.86 -9.35
CA GLU A 167 -12.83 5.77 -9.44
C GLU A 167 -13.23 6.40 -8.08
N SER A 168 -13.19 5.62 -7.00
CA SER A 168 -13.69 6.05 -5.68
C SER A 168 -12.70 5.75 -4.56
N GLU A 169 -12.73 6.58 -3.51
CA GLU A 169 -12.02 6.27 -2.27
C GLU A 169 -12.76 5.14 -1.54
N GLY A 170 -12.02 4.28 -0.84
CA GLY A 170 -12.57 3.30 0.09
C GLY A 170 -13.27 3.94 1.28
N ASN A 171 -13.59 3.14 2.29
CA ASN A 171 -14.27 3.70 3.47
C ASN A 171 -13.35 4.69 4.19
N ILE A 172 -13.79 5.95 4.29
CA ILE A 172 -13.10 6.98 5.07
C ILE A 172 -13.52 6.81 6.53
N TYR A 173 -12.60 6.33 7.37
CA TYR A 173 -12.77 6.16 8.82
C TYR A 173 -12.17 7.33 9.59
#